data_AF-Q7MQ58-F1
#
_entry.id   AF-Q7MQ58-F1
#
_cell.length_a   1.000
_cell.length_b   1.000
_cell.length_c   1.000
_cell.angle_alpha   90.00
_cell.angle_beta   90.00
_cell.angle_gamma   90.00
#
_symmetry.space_group_name_H-M   'P 1'
#
loop_
_entity.id
_entity.type
_entity.pdbx_description
1 polymer ?
#
loop_
_entity_poly.entity_id
_entity_poly.type
_entity_poly.pdbx_seq_one_letter_code
_entity_poly.pdbx_strand_id
1 'polypeptide(L)' 'MKVYLDDERPTPEGWHRVYWPEEAIAILKQGHVTEISLDHDLGNDEHGTGYDVVL' A
#
# COMPACT_ATOMS: atom_id res chain seq x y z
N MET A 1 -3.39 -2.03 12.42
CA MET A 1 -2.62 -3.01 11.61
C MET A 1 -1.58 -2.27 10.78
N LYS A 2 -0.47 -2.93 10.43
CA LYS A 2 0.57 -2.33 9.57
C LYS A 2 0.34 -2.74 8.11
N VAL A 3 0.42 -1.79 7.17
CA VAL A 3 0.18 -2.02 5.74
C VAL A 3 1.45 -1.76 4.94
N TYR A 4 1.81 -2.68 4.04
CA TYR A 4 3.01 -2.60 3.20
C TYR A 4 2.56 -2.56 1.74
N LEU A 5 2.52 -1.35 1.14
CA LEU A 5 2.22 -1.15 -0.27
C LEU A 5 3.51 -1.29 -1.08
N ASP A 6 3.64 -2.39 -1.83
CA ASP A 6 4.85 -2.73 -2.58
C ASP A 6 4.60 -3.90 -3.55
N ASP A 7 4.92 -3.73 -4.82
CA ASP A 7 4.74 -4.72 -5.87
C ASP A 7 5.94 -5.69 -6.00
N GLU A 8 7.14 -5.26 -5.59
CA GLU A 8 8.39 -6.00 -5.83
C GLU A 8 8.98 -6.64 -4.57
N ARG A 9 9.16 -5.86 -3.50
CA ARG A 9 9.98 -6.23 -2.33
C ARG A 9 9.25 -7.19 -1.37
N PRO A 10 10.00 -8.08 -0.69
CA PRO A 10 9.41 -8.98 0.30
C PRO A 10 8.73 -8.24 1.45
N THR A 11 7.54 -8.71 1.82
CA THR A 11 6.78 -8.13 2.94
C THR A 11 7.44 -8.49 4.27
N PRO A 12 7.76 -7.51 5.13
CA PRO A 12 8.30 -7.79 6.46
C PRO A 12 7.28 -8.52 7.36
N GLU A 13 7.78 -9.28 8.34
CA GLU A 13 6.91 -9.98 9.30
C GLU A 13 6.01 -9.01 10.08
N GLY A 14 4.73 -9.37 10.24
CA GLY A 14 3.73 -8.55 10.95
C GLY A 14 3.13 -7.43 10.10
N TRP A 15 3.48 -7.34 8.82
CA TRP A 15 2.87 -6.40 7.87
C TRP A 15 1.87 -7.11 6.96
N HIS A 16 0.79 -6.42 6.63
CA HIS A 16 -0.17 -6.85 5.63
C HIS A 16 0.18 -6.24 4.28
N ARG A 17 0.47 -7.08 3.29
CA ARG A 17 0.85 -6.65 1.94
C ARG A 17 -0.37 -6.20 1.14
N VAL A 18 -0.20 -5.10 0.41
CA VAL A 18 -1.03 -4.71 -0.73
C VAL A 18 -0.11 -4.36 -1.90
N TYR A 19 -0.58 -4.51 -3.12
CA TYR A 19 0.22 -4.29 -4.32
C TYR A 19 -0.12 -2.97 -4.99
N TRP A 20 -1.38 -2.55 -4.89
CA TRP A 20 -1.91 -1.41 -5.63
C TRP A 20 -2.55 -0.35 -4.72
N PRO A 21 -2.56 0.92 -5.14
CA PRO A 21 -3.04 2.01 -4.30
C PRO A 21 -4.53 1.86 -3.94
N GLU A 22 -5.37 1.30 -4.81
CA GLU A 22 -6.79 1.05 -4.51
C GLU A 22 -6.99 0.08 -3.34
N GLU A 23 -6.11 -0.92 -3.21
CA GLU A 23 -6.12 -1.87 -2.09
C GLU A 23 -5.71 -1.16 -0.79
N ALA A 24 -4.64 -0.38 -0.84
CA ALA A 24 -4.20 0.44 0.29
C ALA A 24 -5.31 1.39 0.76
N ILE A 25 -5.94 2.11 -0.17
CA ILE A 25 -7.05 3.03 0.11
C ILE A 25 -8.24 2.29 0.74
N ALA A 26 -8.60 1.12 0.20
CA ALA A 26 -9.70 0.32 0.74
C ALA A 26 -9.46 -0.11 2.19
N ILE A 27 -8.21 -0.45 2.56
CA ILE A 27 -7.85 -0.82 3.93
C ILE A 27 -7.76 0.42 4.83
N LEU A 28 -7.18 1.52 4.35
CA LEU A 28 -7.09 2.77 5.10
C LEU A 28 -8.47 3.31 5.50
N LYS A 29 -9.46 3.22 4.59
CA LYS A 29 -10.86 3.62 4.86
C LYS A 29 -11.53 2.84 6.00
N GLN A 30 -10.98 1.70 6.41
CA GLN A 30 -11.51 0.91 7.54
C GLN A 30 -11.08 1.49 8.91
N GLY A 31 -10.12 2.42 8.95
CA GLY A 31 -9.80 3.20 10.16
C GLY A 31 -9.01 2.45 11.24
N HIS A 32 -8.49 1.24 10.95
CA HIS A 32 -7.70 0.45 11.91
C HIS A 32 -6.21 0.35 11.54
N VAL A 33 -5.78 1.00 10.45
CA VAL A 33 -4.37 1.08 10.05
C VAL A 33 -3.60 1.97 11.03
N THR A 34 -2.50 1.46 11.57
CA THR A 34 -1.67 2.13 12.58
C THR A 34 -0.34 2.60 12.01
N GLU A 35 0.12 1.98 10.92
CA GLU A 35 1.37 2.28 10.23
C GLU A 35 1.23 1.85 8.77
N ILE A 36 1.78 2.64 7.85
CA ILE A 36 1.83 2.29 6.43
C ILE A 36 3.22 2.58 5.86
N SER A 37 3.74 1.61 5.12
CA SER A 37 4.91 1.75 4.25
C SER A 37 4.40 1.94 2.83
N LEU A 38 4.89 2.96 2.15
CA LEU A 38 4.43 3.37 0.82
C LEU A 38 5.59 3.23 -0.17
N ASP A 39 5.48 2.29 -1.10
CA ASP A 39 6.27 2.34 -2.31
C ASP A 39 5.64 3.29 -3.32
N HIS A 40 6.49 4.10 -3.96
CA HIS A 40 6.02 5.10 -4.92
C HIS A 40 5.88 4.50 -6.31
N ASP A 41 6.83 3.64 -6.69
CA ASP A 41 6.89 2.99 -7.99
C ASP A 41 6.33 1.60 -7.82
N LEU A 42 5.22 1.33 -8.50
CA LEU A 42 4.51 0.05 -8.41
C LEU A 42 4.56 -0.73 -9.74
N GLY A 43 5.41 -0.30 -10.68
CA GLY A 43 5.64 -1.01 -11.94
C GLY A 43 4.47 -1.05 -12.94
N ASN A 44 3.28 -0.59 -12.58
CA ASN A 44 2.12 -0.48 -13.47
C ASN A 44 1.31 0.81 -13.23
N ASP A 45 1.64 1.84 -14.00
CA ASP A 45 0.97 3.15 -13.95
C ASP A 45 -0.54 3.11 -14.26
N GLU A 46 -1.08 2.04 -14.88
CA GLU A 46 -2.52 1.92 -15.10
C GLU A 46 -3.31 1.73 -13.78
N HIS A 47 -2.67 1.12 -12.77
CA HIS A 47 -3.21 1.03 -11.41
C HIS A 47 -2.90 2.28 -10.57
N GLY A 48 -1.99 3.13 -11.04
CA GLY A 48 -1.50 4.29 -10.30
C GLY A 48 -0.20 4.00 -9.54
N THR A 49 0.14 4.93 -8.65
CA THR A 49 1.39 4.99 -7.92
C THR A 49 1.14 5.09 -6.42
N GLY A 50 2.20 5.03 -5.60
CA GLY A 50 2.07 5.32 -4.17
C GLY A 50 1.52 6.71 -3.84
N TYR A 51 1.59 7.67 -4.78
CA TYR A 51 1.02 9.00 -4.59
C TYR A 51 -0.50 9.00 -4.55
N ASP A 52 -1.16 8.10 -5.27
CA ASP A 52 -2.62 8.03 -5.32
C ASP A 52 -3.24 7.66 -3.96
N VAL A 53 -2.42 7.18 -3.01
CA VAL A 53 -2.84 6.87 -1.64
C VAL A 53 -2.92 8.13 -0.74
N VAL A 54 -2.17 9.18 -1.05
CA VAL A 54 -2.02 10.37 -0.18
C VAL A 54 -2.73 11.63 -0.70
N LEU A 55 -3.46 11.52 -1.81
CA LEU A 55 -4.27 12.58 -2.41
C LEU A 55 -5.72 12.57 -1.88
#